data_AF-A0AAX2ZUK0-F1
#
_entry.id   AF-A0AAX2ZUK0-F1
#
_cell.length_a   1.000
_cell.length_b   1.000
_cell.length_c   1.000
_cell.angle_alpha   90.00
_cell.angle_beta   90.00
_cell.angle_gamma   90.00
#
_symmetry.space_group_name_H-M   'P 1'
#
loop_
_entity.id
_entity.type
_entity.pdbx_description
1 polymer ?
#
loop_
_entity_poly.entity_id
_entity_poly.type
_entity_poly.pdbx_seq_one_letter_code
_entity_poly.pdbx_strand_id
1 'polypeptide(L)' 'MPKKRWNDLSPTAKTAVIVVAAADAGLRAWALRDLAGREPSRINGPKWLWGSALGLLTTSGVLPVAYLVVGRRS' A
#
# COMPACT_ATOMS: atom_id res chain seq x y z
N MET A 1 5.51 -9.15 -29.49
CA MET A 1 6.21 -9.98 -28.49
C MET A 1 5.17 -10.76 -27.70
N PRO A 2 5.36 -12.08 -27.45
CA PRO A 2 4.41 -12.84 -26.64
C PRO A 2 4.36 -12.28 -25.21
N LYS A 3 3.16 -12.18 -24.64
CA LYS A 3 2.97 -11.82 -23.22
C LYS A 3 3.54 -12.95 -22.36
N LYS A 4 4.52 -12.63 -21.53
CA LYS A 4 5.17 -13.61 -20.64
C LYS A 4 4.16 -14.12 -19.62
N ARG A 5 3.95 -15.44 -19.53
CA ARG A 5 3.03 -16.05 -18.57
C ARG A 5 3.77 -16.28 -17.25
N TRP A 6 3.02 -16.46 -16.17
CA TRP A 6 3.59 -16.78 -14.86
C TRP A 6 4.55 -17.97 -14.91
N ASN A 7 4.18 -19.03 -15.63
CA ASN A 7 5.01 -20.23 -15.76
C ASN A 7 6.32 -20.01 -16.53
N ASP A 8 6.41 -18.93 -17.31
CA ASP A 8 7.60 -18.56 -18.10
C ASP A 8 8.58 -17.70 -17.28
N LEU A 9 8.26 -17.37 -16.03
CA LEU A 9 9.13 -16.61 -15.13
C LEU A 9 10.16 -17.53 -14.47
N SER A 10 11.40 -17.04 -14.38
CA SER A 10 12.42 -17.69 -13.57
C SER A 10 12.01 -17.70 -12.09
N PRO A 11 12.55 -18.62 -11.27
CA PRO A 11 12.27 -18.65 -9.83
C PRO A 11 12.53 -17.29 -9.16
N THR A 12 13.64 -16.62 -9.48
CA THR A 12 13.98 -15.30 -8.95
C THR A 12 12.94 -14.24 -9.30
N ALA A 13 12.42 -14.24 -10.54
CA ALA A 13 11.40 -13.28 -10.95
C ALA A 13 10.07 -13.54 -10.21
N LYS A 14 9.66 -14.80 -10.04
CA LYS A 14 8.48 -15.14 -9.24
C LYS A 14 8.64 -14.70 -7.79
N THR A 15 9.79 -14.98 -7.18
CA THR A 15 10.09 -14.54 -5.81
C THR A 15 10.03 -13.03 -5.68
N ALA A 16 10.62 -12.28 -6.61
CA ALA A 16 10.57 -10.83 -6.60
C ALA A 16 9.14 -10.29 -6.65
N VAL A 17 8.29 -10.84 -7.53
CA VAL A 17 6.87 -10.45 -7.62
C VAL A 17 6.14 -10.73 -6.30
N ILE A 18 6.35 -11.91 -5.71
CA ILE A 18 5.72 -12.29 -4.43
C ILE A 18 6.18 -11.35 -3.31
N VAL A 19 7.48 -11.06 -3.21
CA VAL A 19 8.03 -10.18 -2.17
C VAL A 19 7.47 -8.77 -2.29
N VAL A 20 7.43 -8.21 -3.50
CA VAL A 20 6.88 -6.87 -3.74
C VAL A 20 5.39 -6.83 -3.38
N ALA A 21 4.62 -7.84 -3.80
CA ALA A 21 3.20 -7.91 -3.49
C ALA A 21 2.93 -8.05 -1.99
N ALA A 22 3.71 -8.87 -1.29
CA ALA A 22 3.59 -9.04 0.16
C ALA A 22 3.96 -7.76 0.91
N ALA A 23 5.01 -7.06 0.49
CA ALA A 23 5.42 -5.78 1.07
C ALA A 23 4.34 -4.70 0.88
N ASP A 24 3.77 -4.57 -0.32
CA ASP A 24 2.67 -3.64 -0.60
C ASP A 24 1.43 -3.94 0.26
N ALA A 25 1.01 -5.22 0.31
CA ALA A 25 -0.13 -5.65 1.11
C ALA A 25 0.09 -5.37 2.61
N GLY A 26 1.28 -5.69 3.13
CA GLY A 26 1.64 -5.43 4.53
C GLY A 26 1.65 -3.94 4.87
N LEU A 27 2.23 -3.12 3.99
CA LEU A 27 2.29 -1.68 4.17
C LEU A 27 0.88 -1.05 4.15
N ARG A 28 0.02 -1.50 3.24
CA ARG A 28 -1.38 -1.06 3.17
C ARG A 28 -2.18 -1.47 4.41
N ALA A 29 -1.99 -2.69 4.89
CA ALA A 29 -2.63 -3.15 6.12
C ALA A 29 -2.18 -2.33 7.34
N TRP A 30 -0.88 -2.01 7.42
CA TRP A 30 -0.37 -1.13 8.48
C TRP A 30 -0.95 0.27 8.40
N ALA A 31 -0.96 0.89 7.21
CA ALA A 31 -1.54 2.22 6.99
C ALA A 31 -3.03 2.27 7.40
N LEU A 32 -3.82 1.28 7.00
CA LEU A 32 -5.24 1.21 7.37
C LEU A 32 -5.45 1.01 8.88
N ARG A 33 -4.63 0.17 9.51
CA ARG A 33 -4.67 -0.04 10.97
C ARG A 33 -4.30 1.24 11.74
N ASP A 34 -3.25 1.93 11.32
CA ASP A 34 -2.81 3.20 11.90
C ASP A 34 -3.90 4.27 11.71
N LEU A 35 -4.48 4.39 10.51
CA LEU A 35 -5.57 5.31 10.22
C LEU A 35 -6.81 5.04 11.08
N ALA A 36 -7.21 3.78 11.22
CA ALA A 36 -8.39 3.40 12.01
C ALA A 36 -8.27 3.90 13.46
N GLY A 37 -7.09 3.72 14.07
CA GLY A 37 -6.82 4.08 15.47
C GLY A 37 -6.55 5.56 15.75
N ARG A 38 -6.29 6.39 14.72
CA ARG A 38 -5.98 7.82 14.93
C ARG A 38 -7.22 8.69 15.02
N GLU A 39 -7.17 9.66 15.92
CA GLU A 39 -8.14 10.77 15.92
C GLU A 39 -7.98 11.66 14.68
N PRO A 40 -9.06 12.25 14.15
CA PRO A 40 -9.00 13.13 12.98
C PRO A 40 -8.03 14.31 13.11
N SER A 41 -7.83 14.83 14.32
CA SER A 41 -6.90 15.94 14.62
C SER A 41 -5.41 15.58 14.38
N ARG A 42 -5.07 14.28 14.42
CA ARG A 42 -3.73 13.74 14.20
C ARG A 42 -3.49 13.30 12.76
N ILE A 43 -4.36 13.67 11.83
CA ILE A 43 -4.27 13.33 10.42
C ILE A 43 -4.19 14.64 9.63
N ASN A 44 -3.26 14.70 8.67
CA ASN A 44 -3.17 15.81 7.75
C ASN A 44 -4.27 15.67 6.68
N GLY A 45 -5.31 16.50 6.81
CA GLY A 45 -6.48 16.49 5.94
C GLY A 45 -7.58 15.53 6.40
N PRO A 46 -8.65 15.36 5.60
CA PRO A 46 -9.82 14.58 6.01
C PRO A 46 -9.51 13.09 6.15
N LYS A 47 -9.80 12.52 7.33
CA LYS A 47 -9.59 11.08 7.62
C LYS A 47 -10.28 10.17 6.61
N TRP A 48 -11.49 10.52 6.18
CA TRP A 48 -12.25 9.73 5.22
C TRP A 48 -11.57 9.68 3.84
N LEU A 49 -10.91 10.77 3.43
CA LEU A 49 -10.21 10.83 2.14
C LEU A 49 -9.04 9.84 2.11
N TRP A 50 -8.27 9.78 3.19
CA TRP A 50 -7.22 8.77 3.34
C TRP A 50 -7.79 7.35 3.35
N GLY A 51 -8.91 7.12 4.03
CA GLY A 51 -9.58 5.81 4.06
C GLY A 51 -10.04 5.37 2.66
N SER A 52 -10.71 6.24 1.93
CA SER A 52 -11.16 5.98 0.56
C SER A 52 -9.99 5.77 -0.39
N ALA A 53 -8.95 6.61 -0.32
CA ALA A 53 -7.78 6.47 -1.16
C ALA A 53 -7.07 5.14 -0.88
N LEU A 54 -6.79 4.82 0.38
CA LEU A 54 -6.15 3.57 0.78
C LEU A 54 -7.02 2.34 0.52
N GLY A 55 -8.35 2.47 0.44
CA GLY A 55 -9.27 1.37 0.18
C GLY A 55 -9.51 1.11 -1.31
N LEU A 56 -9.52 2.15 -2.14
CA LEU A 56 -9.96 2.06 -3.54
C LEU A 56 -8.82 2.13 -4.54
N LEU A 57 -7.71 2.78 -4.22
CA LEU A 57 -6.61 2.96 -5.16
C LEU A 57 -5.56 1.86 -4.98
N THR A 58 -5.11 1.26 -6.08
CA THR A 58 -3.99 0.31 -6.11
C THR A 58 -2.76 1.00 -6.68
N THR A 59 -1.80 1.35 -5.81
CA THR A 59 -0.64 2.18 -6.19
C THR A 59 0.71 1.53 -5.87
N SER A 60 0.76 0.19 -5.76
CA SER A 60 2.01 -0.55 -5.51
C SER A 60 2.86 0.05 -4.39
N GLY A 61 2.23 0.35 -3.25
CA GLY A 61 2.89 0.84 -2.04
C GLY A 61 3.00 2.35 -1.91
N VAL A 62 2.87 3.13 -2.98
CA VAL A 62 3.10 4.58 -2.94
C VAL A 62 2.13 5.29 -1.99
N LEU A 63 0.84 5.00 -2.09
CA LEU A 63 -0.16 5.66 -1.26
C LEU A 63 -0.08 5.27 0.23
N PRO A 64 0.10 3.98 0.60
CA PRO A 64 0.42 3.61 1.98
C PRO A 64 1.66 4.32 2.54
N VAL A 65 2.76 4.45 1.77
CA VAL A 65 3.94 5.23 2.21
C VAL A 65 3.57 6.69 2.43
N ALA A 66 2.89 7.32 1.46
CA ALA A 66 2.51 8.73 1.54
C ALA A 66 1.68 9.04 2.80
N TYR A 67 0.74 8.16 3.14
CA TYR A 67 -0.02 8.29 4.39
C TYR A 67 0.88 8.18 5.63
N LEU A 68 1.75 7.16 5.70
CA LEU A 68 2.60 6.91 6.87
C LEU A 68 3.69 7.97 7.08
N VAL A 69 4.12 8.65 6.02
CA VAL A 69 5.17 9.68 6.09
C VAL A 69 4.58 11.09 6.21
N VAL A 70 3.54 11.40 5.42
CA VAL A 70 2.99 12.76 5.28
C VAL A 70 1.56 12.86 5.81
N GLY A 71 0.75 11.81 5.66
CA GLY A 71 -0.67 11.82 6.01
C GLY A 71 -0.96 11.77 7.52
N ARG A 72 -0.10 11.13 8.32
CA ARG A 72 -0.23 11.08 9.79
C ARG A 72 0.64 12.14 10.47
N ARG A 73 0.17 12.65 11.60
CA ARG A 73 0.97 13.46 12.54
C ARG A 73 1.44 12.57 13.69
N SER A 74 2.71 12.65 14.05
CA SER A 74 3.26 11.97 15.24
C SER A 74 2.51 12.38 16.50
#